data_AF-A0A7S3MGG5-F1
#
_entry.id   AF-A0A7S3MGG5-F1
#
_cell.length_a   1.000
_cell.length_b   1.000
_cell.length_c   1.000
_cell.angle_alpha   90.00
_cell.angle_beta   90.00
_cell.angle_gamma   90.00
#
_symmetry.space_group_name_H-M   'P 1'
#
loop_
_entity.id
_entity.type
_entity.pdbx_description
1 polymer ?
#
loop_
_entity_poly.entity_id
_entity_poly.type
_entity_poly.pdbx_seq_one_letter_code
_entity_poly.pdbx_strand_id
1 'polypeptide(L)'
;MQQAVRSGHHATVYEVRRDPGLKNKDVIRDPTKKVFPFVGGSNYKGSWNMDQKEGFGVQINPNNTKYEGEWQNNRHNGRGTLWVKKGKNYHRQYVGDWKDGNMEGQGVYYYEDGAIYKGGWYRNNKSGEGRYDYKNGDHYTGEWLNDLQEGFGAMSYTNGNIFEGLWVQGKKEGPGLYYYASTKKIYQGEWYDDQPRCGEFRSPTTEEEARFVRLLPKGLFHNEFK
;
A
#
# COMPACT_ATOMS: atom_id res chain seq x y z
N MET A 1 40.93 -20.49 -5.13
CA MET A 1 39.89 -20.91 -4.16
C MET A 1 38.56 -20.83 -4.89
N GLN A 2 37.93 -21.97 -5.21
CA GLN A 2 36.54 -21.97 -5.67
C GLN A 2 35.68 -21.62 -4.46
N GLN A 3 34.96 -20.49 -4.53
CA GLN A 3 33.93 -20.18 -3.54
C GLN A 3 32.75 -21.11 -3.81
N ALA A 4 32.24 -21.75 -2.76
CA ALA A 4 31.02 -22.54 -2.86
C ALA A 4 29.85 -21.61 -3.12
N VAL A 5 29.10 -21.87 -4.19
CA VAL A 5 27.95 -21.07 -4.63
C VAL A 5 26.67 -21.68 -4.07
N ARG A 6 25.77 -20.86 -3.51
CA ARG A 6 24.46 -21.34 -3.02
C ARG A 6 23.48 -21.52 -4.17
N SER A 7 22.88 -22.71 -4.26
CA SER A 7 21.84 -23.06 -5.24
C SER A 7 20.83 -24.05 -4.67
N GLY A 8 19.53 -23.73 -4.71
CA GLY A 8 18.45 -24.53 -4.10
C GLY A 8 17.92 -23.93 -2.80
N HIS A 9 17.19 -24.71 -2.00
CA HIS A 9 16.60 -24.24 -0.73
C HIS A 9 17.68 -24.04 0.34
N HIS A 10 17.83 -22.81 0.86
CA HIS A 10 18.75 -22.52 1.96
C HIS A 10 18.13 -21.58 2.99
N ALA A 11 18.62 -21.70 4.23
CA ALA A 11 18.41 -20.72 5.29
C ALA A 11 19.73 -19.99 5.57
N THR A 12 19.68 -18.68 5.69
CA THR A 12 20.86 -17.82 5.92
C THR A 12 20.53 -16.78 6.98
N VAL A 13 21.46 -16.62 7.91
CA VAL A 13 21.47 -15.58 8.94
C VAL A 13 22.69 -14.72 8.62
N TYR A 14 22.50 -13.45 8.27
CA TYR A 14 23.64 -12.53 8.14
C TYR A 14 23.93 -11.92 9.51
N GLU A 15 25.19 -11.83 9.90
CA GLU A 15 25.65 -10.97 10.99
C GLU A 15 26.65 -9.98 10.39
N VAL A 16 26.42 -8.68 10.53
CA VAL A 16 27.31 -7.66 9.95
C VAL A 16 28.32 -7.22 11.01
N ARG A 17 29.60 -7.54 10.78
CA ARG A 17 30.74 -7.01 11.56
C ARG A 17 31.00 -5.57 11.16
N ARG A 18 31.28 -4.68 12.13
CA ARG A 18 31.77 -3.32 11.85
C ARG A 18 33.28 -3.22 11.61
N ASP A 19 34.01 -4.33 11.66
CA ASP A 19 35.45 -4.35 11.38
C ASP A 19 35.81 -5.49 10.39
N PRO A 20 36.21 -5.17 9.15
CA PRO A 20 36.64 -6.14 8.14
C PRO A 20 37.91 -6.93 8.50
N GLY A 21 38.67 -6.49 9.54
CA GLY A 21 39.98 -7.06 9.88
C GLY A 21 39.98 -8.27 10.82
N LEU A 22 38.88 -8.57 11.51
CA LEU A 22 38.85 -9.60 12.57
C LEU A 22 38.44 -10.98 12.02
N LYS A 23 39.33 -11.99 12.14
CA LYS A 23 39.03 -13.39 11.76
C LYS A 23 38.44 -14.14 12.96
N ASN A 24 37.62 -15.17 12.69
CA ASN A 24 36.87 -15.96 13.71
C ASN A 24 37.71 -16.54 14.87
N LYS A 25 39.03 -16.61 14.72
CA LYS A 25 39.96 -17.19 15.69
C LYS A 25 40.53 -16.17 16.69
N ASP A 26 40.22 -14.88 16.52
CA ASP A 26 40.74 -13.81 17.38
C ASP A 26 39.81 -13.47 18.56
N VAL A 27 38.73 -14.23 18.75
CA VAL A 27 37.84 -14.10 19.92
C VAL A 27 38.40 -14.91 21.10
N ILE A 28 39.67 -14.68 21.44
CA ILE A 28 40.13 -14.88 22.81
C ILE A 28 39.86 -13.54 23.49
N ARG A 29 39.03 -13.56 24.54
CA ARG A 29 38.52 -12.39 25.27
C ARG A 29 39.67 -11.51 25.75
N ASP A 30 40.08 -10.55 24.93
CA ASP A 30 40.95 -9.44 25.33
C ASP A 30 40.08 -8.37 25.99
N PRO A 31 40.17 -8.17 27.32
CA PRO A 31 39.34 -7.22 28.04
C PRO A 31 39.67 -5.75 27.72
N THR A 32 40.72 -5.49 26.93
CA THR A 32 41.13 -4.13 26.54
C THR A 32 40.58 -3.69 25.18
N LYS A 33 40.00 -4.60 24.38
CA LYS A 33 39.42 -4.27 23.06
C LYS A 33 37.94 -3.93 23.16
N LYS A 34 37.57 -2.79 22.57
CA LYS A 34 36.18 -2.32 22.43
C LYS A 34 35.36 -3.40 21.70
N VAL A 35 34.42 -4.04 22.40
CA VAL A 35 33.50 -5.00 21.79
C VAL A 35 32.53 -4.22 20.90
N PHE A 36 32.68 -4.36 19.58
CA PHE A 36 31.67 -3.85 18.64
C PHE A 36 30.48 -4.81 18.70
N PRO A 37 29.27 -4.34 19.04
CA PRO A 37 28.10 -5.21 19.02
C PRO A 37 27.86 -5.70 17.59
N PHE A 38 27.75 -7.02 17.42
CA PHE A 38 27.23 -7.62 16.20
C PHE A 38 25.82 -7.07 15.99
N VAL A 39 25.60 -6.38 14.88
CA VAL A 39 24.24 -6.05 14.47
C VAL A 39 23.75 -7.25 13.67
N GLY A 40 22.73 -7.94 14.19
CA GLY A 40 22.08 -9.01 13.46
C GLY A 40 21.63 -8.48 12.11
N GLY A 41 22.09 -9.10 11.03
CA GLY A 41 21.68 -8.81 9.67
C GLY A 41 20.33 -9.45 9.35
N SER A 42 19.92 -9.35 8.09
CA SER A 42 18.67 -9.96 7.65
C SER A 42 18.74 -11.48 7.71
N ASN A 43 17.63 -12.11 8.08
CA ASN A 43 17.43 -13.55 8.00
C ASN A 43 16.64 -13.86 6.75
N TYR A 44 17.15 -14.74 5.88
CA TYR A 44 16.44 -15.19 4.69
C TYR A 44 16.32 -16.72 4.68
N LYS A 45 15.11 -17.21 4.38
CA LYS A 45 14.82 -18.63 4.13
C LYS A 45 14.05 -18.74 2.82
N GLY A 46 14.61 -19.42 1.84
CA GLY A 46 13.99 -19.55 0.54
C GLY A 46 14.90 -20.17 -0.49
N SER A 47 14.49 -20.07 -1.75
CA SER A 47 15.28 -20.54 -2.88
C SER A 47 16.43 -19.58 -3.21
N TRP A 48 17.53 -20.15 -3.66
CA TRP A 48 18.74 -19.47 -4.10
C TRP A 48 19.13 -19.95 -5.49
N ASN A 49 19.63 -19.05 -6.32
CA ASN A 49 20.28 -19.36 -7.58
C ASN A 49 21.54 -18.51 -7.70
N MET A 50 22.70 -19.16 -7.89
CA MET A 50 23.99 -18.48 -8.05
C MET A 50 24.26 -17.39 -7.00
N ASP A 51 24.09 -17.71 -5.70
CA ASP A 51 24.23 -16.77 -4.57
C ASP A 51 23.27 -15.57 -4.56
N GLN A 52 22.21 -15.63 -5.38
CA GLN A 52 21.13 -14.66 -5.38
C GLN A 52 19.84 -15.30 -4.89
N LYS A 53 19.02 -14.53 -4.17
CA LYS A 53 17.66 -14.95 -3.81
C LYS A 53 16.82 -14.98 -5.08
N GLU A 54 16.17 -16.11 -5.29
CA GLU A 54 15.40 -16.42 -6.50
C GLU A 54 14.19 -17.27 -6.09
N GLY A 55 13.05 -17.13 -6.75
CA GLY A 55 11.83 -17.87 -6.45
C GLY A 55 11.21 -17.47 -5.09
N PHE A 56 10.46 -18.38 -4.45
CA PHE A 56 9.78 -18.04 -3.20
C PHE A 56 10.74 -18.00 -2.00
N GLY A 57 10.57 -17.00 -1.13
CA GLY A 57 11.36 -16.85 0.08
C GLY A 57 10.80 -15.86 1.10
N VAL A 58 11.25 -16.03 2.33
CA VAL A 58 10.89 -15.18 3.49
C VAL A 58 12.14 -14.47 3.99
N GLN A 59 12.07 -13.15 4.11
CA GLN A 59 13.11 -12.32 4.71
C GLN A 59 12.59 -11.60 5.95
N ILE A 60 13.35 -11.63 7.04
CA ILE A 60 13.13 -10.78 8.22
C ILE A 60 14.33 -9.85 8.35
N ASN A 61 14.06 -8.55 8.31
CA ASN A 61 15.09 -7.51 8.43
C ASN A 61 15.37 -7.14 9.89
N PRO A 62 16.51 -6.48 10.18
CA PRO A 62 16.85 -6.04 11.54
C PRO A 62 15.83 -5.05 12.14
N ASN A 63 15.16 -4.26 11.30
CA ASN A 63 14.05 -3.39 11.69
C ASN A 63 12.73 -4.15 11.96
N ASN A 64 12.77 -5.49 11.96
CA ASN A 64 11.61 -6.38 12.09
C ASN A 64 10.55 -6.25 10.98
N THR A 65 10.85 -5.66 9.81
CA THR A 65 9.98 -5.86 8.64
C THR A 65 10.18 -7.27 8.11
N LYS A 66 9.09 -7.95 7.77
CA LYS A 66 9.13 -9.28 7.15
C LYS A 66 8.57 -9.18 5.73
N TYR A 67 9.29 -9.70 4.75
CA TYR A 67 8.76 -9.96 3.40
C TYR A 67 8.58 -11.46 3.21
N GLU A 68 7.50 -11.83 2.55
CA GLU A 68 7.19 -13.21 2.15
C GLU A 68 6.61 -13.18 0.75
N GLY A 69 7.30 -13.79 -0.20
CA GLY A 69 6.89 -13.74 -1.59
C GLY A 69 7.97 -14.20 -2.55
N GLU A 70 7.75 -13.88 -3.81
CA GLU A 70 8.66 -14.18 -4.92
C GLU A 70 9.86 -13.21 -4.94
N TRP A 71 11.01 -13.74 -5.35
CA TRP A 71 12.31 -13.08 -5.44
C TRP A 71 12.91 -13.31 -6.82
N GLN A 72 13.59 -12.29 -7.34
CA GLN A 72 14.44 -12.40 -8.52
C GLN A 72 15.68 -11.52 -8.34
N ASN A 73 16.86 -12.08 -8.58
CA ASN A 73 18.13 -11.34 -8.49
C ASN A 73 18.28 -10.53 -7.18
N ASN A 74 17.95 -11.13 -6.03
CA ASN A 74 17.94 -10.48 -4.70
C ASN A 74 16.89 -9.38 -4.46
N ARG A 75 15.92 -9.19 -5.35
CA ARG A 75 14.84 -8.21 -5.21
C ARG A 75 13.48 -8.90 -5.09
N HIS A 76 12.52 -8.25 -4.43
CA HIS A 76 11.12 -8.67 -4.49
C HIS A 76 10.62 -8.54 -5.93
N ASN A 77 10.03 -9.60 -6.48
CA ASN A 77 9.55 -9.63 -7.85
C ASN A 77 8.45 -10.68 -7.97
N GLY A 78 7.31 -10.38 -8.58
CA GLY A 78 6.13 -11.25 -8.57
C GLY A 78 5.21 -10.94 -7.39
N ARG A 79 4.50 -11.92 -6.85
CA ARG A 79 3.57 -11.70 -5.73
C ARG A 79 4.27 -11.79 -4.38
N GLY A 80 3.89 -10.89 -3.47
CA GLY A 80 4.45 -10.87 -2.13
C GLY A 80 3.65 -10.08 -1.11
N THR A 81 3.90 -10.39 0.16
CA THR A 81 3.35 -9.68 1.31
C THR A 81 4.46 -9.06 2.14
N LEU A 82 4.37 -7.75 2.37
CA LEU A 82 5.17 -7.01 3.33
C LEU A 82 4.42 -6.92 4.65
N TRP A 83 5.12 -7.26 5.72
CA TRP A 83 4.62 -7.25 7.08
C TRP A 83 5.47 -6.30 7.95
N VAL A 84 4.78 -5.57 8.82
CA VAL A 84 5.40 -4.74 9.87
C VAL A 84 5.10 -5.33 11.23
N LYS A 85 6.10 -5.35 12.12
CA LYS A 85 5.93 -5.86 13.48
C LYS A 85 5.31 -4.76 14.37
N LYS A 86 4.19 -5.07 15.02
CA LYS A 86 3.56 -4.23 16.06
C LYS A 86 3.51 -5.01 17.37
N GLY A 87 4.34 -4.63 18.32
CA GLY A 87 4.52 -5.35 19.58
C GLY A 87 5.04 -6.78 19.34
N LYS A 88 4.25 -7.78 19.77
CA LYS A 88 4.58 -9.21 19.60
C LYS A 88 4.12 -9.78 18.25
N ASN A 89 3.27 -9.07 17.50
CA ASN A 89 2.58 -9.58 16.32
C ASN A 89 3.06 -8.90 15.03
N TYR A 90 2.84 -9.56 13.90
CA TYR A 90 3.03 -8.99 12.57
C TYR A 90 1.69 -8.57 11.97
N HIS A 91 1.67 -7.42 11.32
CA HIS A 91 0.53 -6.90 10.58
C HIS A 91 0.91 -6.74 9.11
N ARG A 92 -0.02 -7.05 8.22
CA ARG A 92 0.16 -6.80 6.78
C ARG A 92 0.24 -5.30 6.57
N GLN A 93 1.26 -4.85 5.83
CA GLN A 93 1.38 -3.48 5.35
C GLN A 93 1.04 -3.42 3.87
N TYR A 94 1.50 -4.40 3.09
CA TYR A 94 1.19 -4.50 1.66
C TYR A 94 1.02 -5.96 1.24
N VAL A 95 0.05 -6.21 0.38
CA VAL A 95 -0.16 -7.49 -0.32
C VAL A 95 -0.38 -7.17 -1.79
N GLY A 96 0.46 -7.67 -2.68
CA GLY A 96 0.29 -7.38 -4.10
C GLY A 96 1.48 -7.77 -4.96
N ASP A 97 1.51 -7.15 -6.13
CA ASP A 97 2.53 -7.33 -7.15
C ASP A 97 3.77 -6.47 -6.85
N TRP A 98 4.93 -7.07 -7.10
CA TRP A 98 6.24 -6.48 -6.91
C TRP A 98 7.05 -6.58 -8.19
N LYS A 99 7.88 -5.56 -8.44
CA LYS A 99 8.85 -5.58 -9.52
C LYS A 99 10.10 -4.81 -9.10
N ASP A 100 11.25 -5.46 -9.23
CA ASP A 100 12.55 -4.87 -8.89
C ASP A 100 12.60 -4.24 -7.47
N GLY A 101 11.89 -4.84 -6.51
CA GLY A 101 11.83 -4.37 -5.13
C GLY A 101 10.79 -3.28 -4.86
N ASN A 102 10.05 -2.83 -5.87
CA ASN A 102 9.00 -1.83 -5.74
C ASN A 102 7.61 -2.47 -5.79
N MET A 103 6.63 -1.85 -5.13
CA MET A 103 5.22 -2.12 -5.37
C MET A 103 4.88 -1.65 -6.79
N GLU A 104 4.47 -2.56 -7.67
CA GLU A 104 4.16 -2.27 -9.06
C GLU A 104 3.17 -3.32 -9.60
N GLY A 105 2.04 -2.88 -10.15
CA GLY A 105 0.91 -3.76 -10.51
C GLY A 105 -0.27 -3.55 -9.57
N GLN A 106 -1.00 -4.62 -9.20
CA GLN A 106 -2.16 -4.52 -8.32
C GLN A 106 -1.78 -4.86 -6.87
N GLY A 107 -2.36 -4.14 -5.91
CA GLY A 107 -2.10 -4.41 -4.51
C GLY A 107 -3.03 -3.73 -3.51
N VAL A 108 -2.97 -4.23 -2.28
CA VAL A 108 -3.68 -3.68 -1.12
C VAL A 108 -2.65 -3.20 -0.10
N TYR A 109 -2.73 -1.93 0.27
CA TYR A 109 -1.90 -1.33 1.31
C TYR A 109 -2.75 -0.99 2.53
N TYR A 110 -2.26 -1.39 3.70
CA TYR A 110 -2.89 -1.15 5.00
C TYR A 110 -2.08 -0.09 5.74
N TYR A 111 -2.66 1.08 5.92
CA TYR A 111 -2.02 2.19 6.61
C TYR A 111 -2.09 2.01 8.13
N GLU A 112 -1.17 2.66 8.84
CA GLU A 112 -1.08 2.55 10.29
C GLU A 112 -2.30 3.14 11.00
N ASP A 113 -2.89 4.18 10.42
CA ASP A 113 -4.06 4.88 10.93
C ASP A 113 -5.38 4.09 10.74
N GLY A 114 -5.34 2.99 9.97
CA GLY A 114 -6.48 2.14 9.64
C GLY A 114 -7.05 2.36 8.24
N ALA A 115 -6.55 3.35 7.48
CA ALA A 115 -6.92 3.52 6.09
C ALA A 115 -6.44 2.34 5.23
N ILE A 116 -7.12 2.09 4.12
CA ILE A 116 -6.82 1.00 3.20
C ILE A 116 -6.85 1.54 1.78
N TYR A 117 -5.80 1.27 1.01
CA TYR A 117 -5.81 1.46 -0.44
C TYR A 117 -5.84 0.11 -1.15
N LYS A 118 -6.69 -0.03 -2.17
CA LYS A 118 -6.74 -1.17 -3.08
C LYS A 118 -6.75 -0.65 -4.51
N GLY A 119 -5.74 -0.95 -5.29
CA GLY A 119 -5.67 -0.48 -6.67
C GLY A 119 -4.30 -0.69 -7.30
N GLY A 120 -4.05 0.09 -8.35
CA GLY A 120 -2.79 0.07 -9.08
C GLY A 120 -1.65 0.77 -8.35
N TRP A 121 -0.45 0.27 -8.58
CA TRP A 121 0.81 0.78 -8.06
C TRP A 121 1.82 0.91 -9.18
N TYR A 122 2.62 1.96 -9.14
CA TYR A 122 3.77 2.14 -10.01
C TYR A 122 4.93 2.72 -9.21
N ARG A 123 6.05 1.98 -9.13
CA ARG A 123 7.26 2.39 -8.41
C ARG A 123 7.00 2.92 -6.99
N ASN A 124 6.20 2.18 -6.22
CA ASN A 124 5.78 2.49 -4.85
C ASN A 124 4.72 3.60 -4.67
N ASN A 125 4.22 4.21 -5.75
CA ASN A 125 3.16 5.22 -5.68
C ASN A 125 1.83 4.64 -6.14
N LYS A 126 0.71 5.10 -5.57
CA LYS A 126 -0.64 4.80 -6.11
C LYS A 126 -0.75 5.33 -7.54
N SER A 127 -1.28 4.51 -8.45
CA SER A 127 -1.36 4.84 -9.87
C SER A 127 -2.47 4.06 -10.58
N GLY A 128 -3.13 4.68 -11.56
CA GLY A 128 -4.25 4.07 -12.28
C GLY A 128 -5.50 3.98 -11.41
N GLU A 129 -6.37 3.03 -11.70
CA GLU A 129 -7.62 2.81 -10.96
C GLU A 129 -7.38 2.31 -9.53
N GLY A 130 -8.09 2.88 -8.56
CA GLY A 130 -8.01 2.44 -7.18
C GLY A 130 -9.07 3.00 -6.25
N ARG A 131 -9.28 2.29 -5.14
CA ARG A 131 -10.15 2.68 -4.02
C ARG A 131 -9.30 2.98 -2.79
N TYR A 132 -9.55 4.11 -2.15
CA TYR A 132 -8.98 4.49 -0.87
C TYR A 132 -10.10 4.62 0.17
N ASP A 133 -10.13 3.71 1.13
CA ASP A 133 -11.00 3.75 2.29
C ASP A 133 -10.28 4.52 3.42
N TYR A 134 -10.77 5.72 3.74
CA TYR A 134 -10.19 6.56 4.77
C TYR A 134 -10.57 6.06 6.16
N LYS A 135 -9.72 6.36 7.15
CA LYS A 135 -9.97 6.02 8.56
C LYS A 135 -11.31 6.54 9.09
N ASN A 136 -11.73 7.72 8.64
CA ASN A 136 -12.98 8.34 9.08
C ASN A 136 -14.23 7.67 8.48
N GLY A 137 -14.07 6.71 7.55
CA GLY A 137 -15.15 6.01 6.87
C GLY A 137 -15.53 6.59 5.50
N ASP A 138 -14.96 7.75 5.13
CA ASP A 138 -15.07 8.26 3.77
C ASP A 138 -14.32 7.32 2.81
N HIS A 139 -14.65 7.36 1.53
CA HIS A 139 -13.86 6.63 0.54
C HIS A 139 -13.85 7.30 -0.82
N TYR A 140 -12.71 7.20 -1.49
CA TYR A 140 -12.54 7.59 -2.89
C TYR A 140 -12.44 6.34 -3.77
N THR A 141 -13.06 6.35 -4.94
CA THR A 141 -12.85 5.36 -6.01
C THR A 141 -12.69 6.10 -7.33
N GLY A 142 -11.58 5.86 -8.02
CA GLY A 142 -11.31 6.48 -9.32
C GLY A 142 -9.85 6.37 -9.69
N GLU A 143 -9.44 7.24 -10.59
CA GLU A 143 -8.08 7.31 -11.12
C GLU A 143 -7.10 7.98 -10.11
N TRP A 144 -5.84 7.56 -10.19
CA TRP A 144 -4.72 8.01 -9.35
C TRP A 144 -3.47 8.23 -10.20
N LEU A 145 -2.67 9.23 -9.85
CA LEU A 145 -1.35 9.46 -10.42
C LEU A 145 -0.40 9.96 -9.33
N ASN A 146 0.71 9.25 -9.13
CA ASN A 146 1.76 9.62 -8.16
C ASN A 146 1.20 9.97 -6.77
N ASP A 147 0.39 9.06 -6.21
CA ASP A 147 -0.26 9.21 -4.90
C ASP A 147 -1.40 10.23 -4.78
N LEU A 148 -1.73 10.96 -5.84
CA LEU A 148 -2.81 11.93 -5.88
C LEU A 148 -4.00 11.41 -6.69
N GLN A 149 -5.22 11.83 -6.34
CA GLN A 149 -6.39 11.65 -7.19
C GLN A 149 -6.20 12.48 -8.46
N GLU A 150 -6.47 11.86 -9.60
CA GLU A 150 -6.28 12.44 -10.93
C GLU A 150 -7.36 11.84 -11.84
N GLY A 151 -7.84 12.54 -12.86
CA GLY A 151 -8.83 11.98 -13.79
C GLY A 151 -10.24 11.90 -13.21
N PHE A 152 -11.05 10.93 -13.63
CA PHE A 152 -12.42 10.80 -13.13
C PHE A 152 -12.49 9.97 -11.85
N GLY A 153 -13.29 10.41 -10.88
CA GLY A 153 -13.45 9.69 -9.63
C GLY A 153 -14.63 10.15 -8.76
N ALA A 154 -15.01 9.28 -7.83
CA ALA A 154 -16.08 9.50 -6.87
C ALA A 154 -15.55 9.49 -5.43
N MET A 155 -15.89 10.52 -4.66
CA MET A 155 -15.70 10.60 -3.21
C MET A 155 -17.04 10.44 -2.52
N SER A 156 -17.18 9.39 -1.72
CA SER A 156 -18.33 9.14 -0.86
C SER A 156 -17.99 9.50 0.57
N TYR A 157 -18.79 10.38 1.16
CA TYR A 157 -18.62 10.84 2.53
C TYR A 157 -19.51 10.06 3.50
N THR A 158 -19.08 9.93 4.74
CA THR A 158 -19.83 9.27 5.82
C THR A 158 -21.18 9.92 6.13
N ASN A 159 -21.35 11.20 5.83
CA ASN A 159 -22.64 11.90 5.92
C ASN A 159 -23.61 11.54 4.77
N GLY A 160 -23.22 10.64 3.87
CA GLY A 160 -24.00 10.19 2.72
C GLY A 160 -23.86 11.08 1.49
N ASN A 161 -23.20 12.23 1.58
CA ASN A 161 -22.93 13.05 0.40
C ASN A 161 -21.95 12.32 -0.53
N ILE A 162 -22.04 12.62 -1.82
CA ILE A 162 -21.17 12.05 -2.83
C ILE A 162 -20.76 13.14 -3.80
N PHE A 163 -19.47 13.25 -4.06
CA PHE A 163 -18.96 13.98 -5.22
C PHE A 163 -18.53 12.98 -6.28
N GLU A 164 -18.87 13.22 -7.54
CA GLU A 164 -18.43 12.44 -8.69
C GLU A 164 -18.07 13.42 -9.82
N GLY A 165 -16.84 13.35 -10.32
CA GLY A 165 -16.37 14.31 -11.31
C GLY A 165 -14.88 14.20 -11.58
N LEU A 166 -14.32 15.25 -12.16
CA LEU A 166 -12.91 15.35 -12.46
C LEU A 166 -12.08 15.78 -11.24
N TRP A 167 -10.89 15.20 -11.14
CA TRP A 167 -9.90 15.43 -10.11
C TRP A 167 -8.56 15.79 -10.77
N VAL A 168 -7.87 16.79 -10.22
CA VAL A 168 -6.54 17.20 -10.67
C VAL A 168 -5.69 17.46 -9.43
N GLN A 169 -4.57 16.76 -9.29
CA GLN A 169 -3.64 16.91 -8.16
C GLN A 169 -4.32 16.81 -6.79
N GLY A 170 -5.28 15.89 -6.65
CA GLY A 170 -5.99 15.64 -5.39
C GLY A 170 -7.16 16.58 -5.10
N LYS A 171 -7.53 17.46 -6.03
CA LYS A 171 -8.63 18.43 -5.87
C LYS A 171 -9.71 18.23 -6.90
N LYS A 172 -10.96 18.52 -6.53
CA LYS A 172 -12.09 18.56 -7.46
C LYS A 172 -11.91 19.74 -8.42
N GLU A 173 -11.94 19.45 -9.71
CA GLU A 173 -11.60 20.41 -10.77
C GLU A 173 -12.46 20.12 -12.01
N GLY A 174 -12.98 21.15 -12.69
CA GLY A 174 -13.84 20.97 -13.87
C GLY A 174 -15.26 20.47 -13.57
N PRO A 175 -15.96 19.85 -14.54
CA PRO A 175 -17.33 19.40 -14.36
C PRO A 175 -17.47 18.30 -13.31
N GLY A 176 -18.48 18.42 -12.46
CA GLY A 176 -18.80 17.44 -11.43
C GLY A 176 -20.23 17.51 -10.89
N LEU A 177 -20.67 16.39 -10.34
CA LEU A 177 -21.94 16.20 -9.64
C LEU A 177 -21.68 16.07 -8.14
N TYR A 178 -22.45 16.80 -7.34
CA TYR A 178 -22.44 16.66 -5.89
C TYR A 178 -23.85 16.32 -5.41
N TYR A 179 -24.02 15.10 -4.91
CA TYR A 179 -25.24 14.60 -4.31
C TYR A 179 -25.28 14.96 -2.82
N TYR A 180 -26.34 15.65 -2.40
CA TYR A 180 -26.64 15.96 -1.01
C TYR A 180 -27.65 14.94 -0.47
N ALA A 181 -27.19 14.04 0.39
CA ALA A 181 -28.06 12.99 0.95
C ALA A 181 -29.22 13.56 1.79
N SER A 182 -28.97 14.64 2.52
CA SER A 182 -29.97 15.27 3.40
C SER A 182 -31.17 15.83 2.63
N THR A 183 -30.95 16.41 1.45
CA THR A 183 -32.01 17.02 0.64
C THR A 183 -32.41 16.17 -0.55
N LYS A 184 -31.69 15.08 -0.82
CA LYS A 184 -31.79 14.27 -2.05
C LYS A 184 -31.74 15.12 -3.32
N LYS A 185 -30.83 16.09 -3.36
CA LYS A 185 -30.61 16.97 -4.53
C LYS A 185 -29.20 16.79 -5.07
N ILE A 186 -29.04 17.04 -6.37
CA ILE A 186 -27.75 17.12 -7.02
C ILE A 186 -27.45 18.60 -7.30
N TYR A 187 -26.23 19.03 -6.96
CA TYR A 187 -25.60 20.18 -7.60
C TYR A 187 -24.78 19.69 -8.78
N GLN A 188 -25.04 20.22 -9.97
CA GLN A 188 -24.30 19.94 -11.19
C GLN A 188 -23.62 21.21 -11.65
N GLY A 189 -22.29 21.19 -11.78
CA GLY A 189 -21.56 22.40 -12.13
C GLY A 189 -20.07 22.22 -12.30
N GLU A 190 -19.38 23.35 -12.46
CA GLU A 190 -17.93 23.45 -12.57
C GLU A 190 -17.30 23.64 -11.19
N TRP A 191 -16.17 22.97 -10.97
CA TRP A 191 -15.38 23.01 -9.75
C TRP A 191 -13.98 23.56 -10.05
N TYR A 192 -13.41 24.26 -9.09
CA TYR A 192 -12.02 24.72 -9.15
C TYR A 192 -11.48 24.77 -7.74
N ASP A 193 -10.33 24.15 -7.50
CA ASP A 193 -9.67 24.16 -6.19
C ASP A 193 -10.63 23.74 -5.05
N ASP A 194 -11.33 22.61 -5.27
CA ASP A 194 -12.32 22.00 -4.37
C ASP A 194 -13.63 22.79 -4.15
N GLN A 195 -13.79 23.95 -4.80
CA GLN A 195 -14.95 24.83 -4.64
C GLN A 195 -15.83 24.86 -5.88
N PRO A 196 -17.17 24.86 -5.72
CA PRO A 196 -18.08 25.05 -6.84
C PRO A 196 -17.98 26.50 -7.36
N ARG A 197 -17.91 26.66 -8.68
CA ARG A 197 -17.81 27.97 -9.35
C ARG A 197 -19.15 28.43 -9.94
N CYS A 198 -19.78 27.57 -10.71
CA CYS A 198 -21.09 27.82 -11.31
C CYS A 198 -21.80 26.49 -11.57
N GLY A 199 -23.12 26.50 -11.55
CA GLY A 199 -23.92 25.29 -11.66
C GLY A 199 -25.35 25.49 -11.20
N GLU A 200 -26.10 24.41 -11.20
CA GLU A 200 -27.51 24.40 -10.83
C GLU A 200 -27.85 23.24 -9.90
N PHE A 201 -28.90 23.44 -9.09
CA PHE A 201 -29.50 22.37 -8.30
C PHE A 201 -30.64 21.74 -9.06
N ARG A 202 -30.66 20.41 -9.06
CA ARG A 202 -31.78 19.63 -9.62
C ARG A 202 -32.06 18.38 -8.80
N SER A 203 -33.22 17.78 -9.06
CA SER A 203 -33.52 16.44 -8.58
C SER A 203 -32.68 15.40 -9.35
N PRO A 204 -32.22 14.33 -8.69
CA PRO A 204 -31.60 13.19 -9.37
C PRO A 204 -32.64 12.49 -10.26
N THR A 205 -32.17 11.86 -11.35
CA THR A 205 -32.97 10.83 -12.02
C THR A 205 -33.01 9.57 -11.18
N THR A 206 -33.95 8.66 -11.47
CA THR A 206 -34.03 7.35 -10.80
C THR A 206 -32.73 6.56 -10.92
N GLU A 207 -32.04 6.65 -12.07
CA GLU A 207 -30.77 5.95 -12.32
C GLU A 207 -29.62 6.55 -11.50
N GLU A 208 -29.56 7.89 -11.41
CA GLU A 208 -28.57 8.58 -10.59
C GLU A 208 -28.76 8.29 -9.10
N GLU A 209 -30.00 8.33 -8.61
CA GLU A 209 -30.29 7.99 -7.22
C GLU A 209 -29.88 6.55 -6.92
N ALA A 210 -30.23 5.59 -7.79
CA ALA A 210 -29.79 4.20 -7.65
C ALA A 210 -28.27 4.04 -7.71
N ARG A 211 -27.56 4.82 -8.54
CA ARG A 211 -26.09 4.82 -8.61
C ARG A 211 -25.47 5.34 -7.31
N PHE A 212 -25.92 6.49 -6.82
CA PHE A 212 -25.40 7.11 -5.59
C PHE A 212 -25.64 6.22 -4.36
N VAL A 213 -26.80 5.58 -4.28
CA VAL A 213 -27.12 4.62 -3.22
C VAL A 213 -26.11 3.44 -3.18
N ARG A 214 -25.64 2.96 -4.34
CA ARG A 214 -24.63 1.88 -4.41
C ARG A 214 -23.23 2.32 -3.98
N LEU A 215 -22.94 3.62 -4.05
CA LEU A 215 -21.67 4.21 -3.66
C LEU A 215 -21.61 4.53 -2.15
N LEU A 216 -22.70 4.36 -1.42
CA LEU A 216 -22.72 4.56 0.03
C LEU A 216 -21.91 3.46 0.76
N PRO A 217 -21.24 3.80 1.86
CA PRO A 217 -20.61 2.82 2.74
C PRO A 217 -21.58 1.68 3.12
N LYS A 218 -21.11 0.42 3.04
CA LYS A 218 -21.85 -0.74 3.54
C LYS A 218 -22.07 -0.59 5.04
N GLY A 219 -23.29 -0.30 5.46
CA GLY A 219 -23.65 -0.02 6.86
C GLY A 219 -24.70 1.08 7.04
N LEU A 220 -24.92 1.91 6.02
CA LEU A 220 -26.02 2.89 6.00
C LEU A 220 -27.39 2.26 5.68
N PHE A 221 -27.41 1.00 5.26
CA PHE A 221 -28.62 0.17 5.14
C PHE A 221 -28.78 -0.68 6.40
N HIS A 222 -29.08 -0.06 7.54
CA HIS A 222 -29.58 -0.78 8.71
C HIS A 222 -30.97 -0.27 9.06
N ASN A 223 -31.93 -0.62 8.18
CA ASN A 223 -33.33 -0.88 8.47
C ASN A 223 -34.04 -1.00 7.12
N GLU A 224 -34.22 -2.24 6.69
CA GLU A 224 -35.35 -2.74 5.90
C GLU A 224 -34.90 -4.05 5.25
N PHE A 225 -35.01 -5.14 6.01
CA PHE A 225 -35.72 -6.34 5.63
C PHE A 225 -36.04 -7.08 6.95
N LYS A 226 -37.33 -7.15 7.27
CA LYS A 226 -37.89 -8.10 8.23
C LYS A 226 -37.69 -9.53 7.72
#